data_AF-B0XEQ8-F1
#
_entry.id   AF-B0XEQ8-F1
#
_cell.length_a   1.000
_cell.length_b   1.000
_cell.length_c   1.000
_cell.angle_alpha   90.00
_cell.angle_beta   90.00
_cell.angle_gamma   90.00
#
_symmetry.space_group_name_H-M   'P 1'
#
loop_
_entity.id
_entity.type
_entity.pdbx_description
1 polymer ?
#
loop_
_entity_poly.entity_id
_entity_poly.type
_entity_poly.pdbx_seq_one_letter_code
_entity_poly.pdbx_strand_id
1 'polypeptide(L)'
;MYCKAVTTKMSSHQQQQQRRRHRTPVYCDQLASWLLLAVFAVSTVLLCCCVTSAQAQPQTPPTKSQVSDEALDKALSDKRYLMRQLKCALGEVPCDPVGKRLKSLAPFVLRGACPQCTATEMNQIKKTLAHLQRNFPQEWNKLVQTYAG
;
A
#
# COMPACT_ATOMS: atom_id res chain seq x y z
N MET A 1 -72.55 19.85 6.95
CA MET A 1 -72.02 19.90 8.32
C MET A 1 -71.25 21.21 8.48
N TYR A 2 -71.88 22.23 9.07
CA TYR A 2 -71.25 23.52 9.36
C TYR A 2 -70.71 23.48 10.80
N CYS A 3 -69.40 23.72 10.99
CA CYS A 3 -68.90 24.16 12.29
C CYS A 3 -69.17 25.66 12.42
N LYS A 4 -70.12 26.04 13.29
CA LYS A 4 -70.15 27.39 13.84
C LYS A 4 -69.10 27.47 14.94
N ALA A 5 -68.21 28.45 14.79
CA ALA A 5 -67.22 28.83 15.78
C ALA A 5 -67.91 29.44 17.01
N VAL A 6 -67.56 28.95 18.20
CA VAL A 6 -67.74 29.69 19.45
C VAL A 6 -66.41 30.36 19.77
N THR A 7 -66.45 31.69 19.68
CA THR A 7 -65.38 32.60 20.09
C THR A 7 -65.45 32.82 21.59
N THR A 8 -64.55 32.19 22.35
CA THR A 8 -64.22 32.64 23.71
C THR A 8 -62.96 33.49 23.68
N LYS A 9 -63.14 34.76 24.03
CA LYS A 9 -62.14 35.81 24.11
C LYS A 9 -61.20 35.51 25.29
N MET A 10 -60.05 34.89 25.01
CA MET A 10 -59.04 34.59 26.03
C MET A 10 -58.18 35.83 26.30
N SER A 11 -58.11 36.24 27.57
CA SER A 11 -57.34 37.39 28.06
C SER A 11 -55.82 37.22 27.82
N SER A 12 -55.14 38.31 27.45
CA SER A 12 -53.72 38.38 27.07
C SER A 12 -52.75 37.88 28.15
N HIS A 13 -53.19 37.77 29.41
CA HIS A 13 -52.35 37.35 30.53
C HIS A 13 -52.18 35.80 30.65
N GLN A 14 -53.06 35.01 30.03
CA GLN A 14 -52.99 33.53 30.06
C GLN A 14 -52.10 32.94 28.97
N GLN A 15 -51.74 33.71 27.94
CA GLN A 15 -50.99 33.19 26.78
C GLN A 15 -49.49 33.01 27.04
N GLN A 16 -48.92 33.65 28.07
CA GLN A 16 -47.50 33.53 28.41
C GLN A 16 -47.15 32.30 29.27
N GLN A 17 -48.08 31.78 30.08
CA GLN A 17 -47.79 30.64 30.96
C GLN A 17 -47.83 29.28 30.24
N GLN A 18 -48.62 29.11 29.17
CA GLN A 18 -48.73 27.81 28.47
C GLN A 18 -47.56 27.50 27.52
N ARG A 19 -46.79 28.49 27.03
CA ARG A 19 -45.62 28.21 26.17
C ARG A 19 -44.39 27.69 26.93
N ARG A 20 -44.35 27.76 28.27
CA ARG A 20 -43.19 27.32 29.07
C ARG A 20 -43.27 25.88 29.61
N ARG A 21 -44.35 25.13 29.39
CA ARG A 21 -44.46 23.73 29.87
C ARG A 21 -44.11 22.64 28.84
N HIS A 22 -43.83 22.98 27.59
CA HIS A 22 -43.43 22.02 26.54
C HIS A 22 -42.06 22.34 25.93
N ARG A 23 -41.01 22.34 26.75
CA ARG A 23 -39.62 22.25 26.27
C ARG A 23 -38.68 21.77 27.38
N THR A 24 -38.87 20.51 27.80
CA THR A 24 -37.79 19.74 28.40
C THR A 24 -37.21 18.85 27.30
N PRO A 25 -35.98 19.09 26.82
CA PRO A 25 -35.32 18.17 25.90
C PRO A 25 -34.91 16.89 26.65
N VAL A 26 -35.36 15.75 26.14
CA VAL A 26 -34.97 14.38 26.53
C VAL A 26 -33.54 14.11 26.05
N TYR A 27 -32.55 14.83 26.59
CA TYR A 27 -31.17 14.77 26.12
C TYR A 27 -30.15 14.83 27.28
N CYS A 28 -30.39 14.08 28.35
CA CYS A 28 -29.39 13.86 29.41
C CYS A 28 -29.11 12.38 29.74
N ASP A 29 -29.93 11.43 29.26
CA ASP A 29 -29.71 9.99 29.52
C ASP A 29 -29.00 9.22 28.39
N GLN A 30 -28.77 9.83 27.22
CA GLN A 30 -28.15 9.10 26.11
C GLN A 30 -26.62 9.01 26.20
N LEU A 31 -25.95 9.95 26.88
CA LEU A 31 -24.47 10.04 26.86
C LEU A 31 -23.78 8.91 27.65
N ALA A 32 -24.42 8.38 28.70
CA ALA A 32 -23.89 7.23 29.45
C ALA A 32 -23.92 5.94 28.60
N SER A 33 -24.92 5.78 27.73
CA SER A 33 -25.08 4.60 26.88
C SER A 33 -24.05 4.55 25.73
N TRP A 34 -23.71 5.70 25.14
CA TRP A 34 -22.66 5.78 24.11
C TRP A 34 -21.25 5.54 24.68
N LEU A 35 -20.97 5.98 25.91
CA LEU A 35 -19.70 5.73 26.58
C LEU A 35 -19.54 4.24 26.95
N LEU A 36 -20.61 3.60 27.42
CA LEU A 36 -20.60 2.16 27.72
C LEU A 36 -20.42 1.31 26.45
N LEU A 37 -21.12 1.63 25.35
CA LEU A 37 -20.95 0.94 24.07
C LEU A 37 -19.53 1.09 23.49
N ALA A 38 -18.91 2.27 23.64
CA ALA A 38 -17.54 2.50 23.22
C ALA A 38 -16.53 1.68 24.04
N VAL A 39 -16.73 1.57 25.36
CA VAL A 39 -15.87 0.76 26.25
C VAL A 39 -16.01 -0.74 25.95
N PHE A 40 -17.23 -1.24 25.71
CA PHE A 40 -17.43 -2.64 25.31
C PHE A 40 -16.83 -2.97 23.95
N ALA A 41 -16.92 -2.06 22.97
CA ALA A 41 -16.29 -2.21 21.66
C ALA A 41 -14.76 -2.22 21.74
N VAL A 42 -14.16 -1.35 22.56
CA VAL A 42 -12.70 -1.30 22.77
C VAL A 42 -12.21 -2.57 23.49
N SER A 43 -12.94 -3.04 24.50
CA SER A 43 -12.58 -4.24 25.26
C SER A 43 -12.73 -5.54 24.45
N THR A 44 -13.66 -5.61 23.50
CA THR A 44 -13.82 -6.75 22.57
C THR A 44 -12.77 -6.76 21.47
N VAL A 45 -12.32 -5.59 21.00
CA VAL A 45 -11.19 -5.48 20.04
C VAL A 45 -9.87 -5.89 20.70
N LEU A 46 -9.63 -5.48 21.95
CA LEU A 46 -8.43 -5.86 22.71
C LEU A 46 -8.33 -7.36 23.01
N LEU A 47 -9.46 -8.04 23.24
CA LEU A 47 -9.47 -9.49 23.48
C LEU A 47 -9.29 -10.33 22.19
N CYS A 48 -9.57 -9.76 21.03
CA CYS A 48 -9.50 -10.47 19.75
C CYS A 48 -8.07 -10.47 19.13
N CYS A 49 -7.18 -9.59 19.59
CA CYS A 49 -5.79 -9.50 19.08
C CYS A 49 -4.91 -10.71 19.41
N CYS A 50 -5.28 -11.56 20.39
CA CYS A 50 -4.45 -12.68 20.82
C CYS A 50 -4.65 -13.97 20.00
N VAL A 51 -5.62 -14.02 19.08
CA VAL A 51 -5.99 -15.24 18.32
C VAL A 51 -5.51 -15.19 16.85
N THR A 52 -4.75 -14.17 16.44
CA THR A 52 -4.02 -14.21 15.17
C THR A 52 -2.78 -15.07 15.34
N SER A 53 -3.00 -16.37 15.31
CA SER A 53 -1.95 -17.38 15.19
C SER A 53 -0.97 -16.97 14.10
N ALA A 54 0.30 -16.93 14.52
CA ALA A 54 1.45 -16.75 13.67
C ALA A 54 1.33 -17.61 12.41
N GLN A 55 0.96 -17.01 11.27
CA GLN A 55 1.32 -17.57 9.99
C GLN A 55 2.83 -17.34 9.83
N ALA A 56 3.61 -18.21 10.46
CA ALA A 56 4.96 -18.50 10.01
C ALA A 56 4.81 -19.06 8.58
N GLN A 57 4.83 -18.16 7.60
CA GLN A 57 4.88 -18.54 6.20
C GLN A 57 6.12 -19.43 6.06
N PRO A 58 5.99 -20.67 5.55
CA PRO A 58 7.14 -21.51 5.28
C PRO A 58 8.08 -20.70 4.40
N GLN A 59 9.22 -20.31 4.96
CA GLN A 59 10.30 -19.72 4.19
C GLN A 59 10.90 -20.90 3.44
N THR A 60 10.25 -21.30 2.35
CA THR A 60 10.90 -22.14 1.37
C THR A 60 12.21 -21.43 1.02
N PRO A 61 13.37 -22.09 1.20
CA PRO A 61 14.63 -21.49 0.77
C PRO A 61 14.43 -21.02 -0.67
N PRO A 62 14.86 -19.79 -1.03
CA PRO A 62 14.55 -19.23 -2.33
C PRO A 62 15.17 -20.13 -3.40
N THR A 63 14.39 -21.07 -3.94
CA THR A 63 14.76 -21.85 -5.10
C THR A 63 15.05 -20.81 -6.16
N LYS A 64 16.31 -20.70 -6.58
CA LYS A 64 16.68 -19.82 -7.70
C LYS A 64 15.78 -20.20 -8.87
N SER A 65 14.80 -19.35 -9.17
CA SER A 65 13.94 -19.53 -10.31
C SER A 65 14.83 -19.45 -11.55
N GLN A 66 15.05 -20.58 -12.22
CA GLN A 66 15.79 -20.59 -13.47
C GLN A 66 14.98 -19.77 -14.49
N VAL A 67 15.63 -18.78 -15.09
CA VAL A 67 15.03 -17.93 -16.13
C VAL A 67 15.33 -18.58 -17.47
N SER A 68 14.31 -18.88 -18.28
CA SER A 68 14.49 -19.37 -19.65
C SER A 68 14.95 -18.25 -20.57
N ASP A 69 15.60 -18.60 -21.68
CA ASP A 69 16.10 -17.61 -22.63
C ASP A 69 14.97 -16.83 -23.32
N GLU A 70 13.81 -17.45 -23.55
CA GLU A 70 12.62 -16.80 -24.11
C GLU A 70 12.02 -15.78 -23.14
N ALA A 71 11.98 -16.13 -21.85
CA ALA A 71 11.52 -15.22 -20.81
C ALA A 71 12.47 -14.02 -20.67
N LEU A 72 13.78 -14.26 -20.77
CA LEU A 72 14.78 -13.20 -20.80
C LEU A 72 14.59 -12.30 -22.03
N ASP A 73 14.43 -12.87 -23.23
CA ASP A 73 14.25 -12.08 -24.45
C ASP A 73 12.99 -11.24 -24.42
N LYS A 74 11.89 -11.80 -23.89
CA LYS A 74 10.66 -11.04 -23.66
C LYS A 74 10.92 -9.86 -22.72
N ALA A 75 11.62 -10.07 -21.61
CA ALA A 75 11.95 -9.01 -20.67
C ALA A 75 12.87 -7.93 -21.28
N LEU A 76 13.85 -8.33 -22.09
CA LEU A 76 14.75 -7.41 -22.80
C LEU A 76 14.03 -6.60 -23.89
N SER A 77 13.01 -7.18 -24.53
CA SER A 77 12.20 -6.48 -25.54
C SER A 77 11.23 -5.46 -24.94
N ASP A 78 10.85 -5.61 -23.66
CA ASP A 78 9.97 -4.66 -22.98
C ASP A 78 10.77 -3.46 -22.46
N LYS A 79 10.83 -2.43 -23.31
CA LYS A 79 11.49 -1.14 -22.99
C LYS A 79 10.93 -0.50 -21.72
N ARG A 80 9.63 -0.59 -21.44
CA ARG A 80 9.01 0.03 -20.26
C ARG A 80 9.45 -0.71 -19.00
N TYR A 81 9.48 -2.04 -19.05
CA TYR A 81 9.97 -2.87 -17.98
C TYR A 81 11.44 -2.58 -17.69
N LEU A 82 12.31 -2.62 -18.71
CA LEU A 82 13.74 -2.32 -18.56
C LEU A 82 13.99 -0.94 -17.96
N MET A 83 13.32 0.09 -18.47
CA MET A 83 13.45 1.44 -17.92
C MET A 83 13.07 1.52 -16.44
N ARG A 84 12.02 0.83 -16.01
CA ARG A 84 11.65 0.76 -14.58
C ARG A 84 12.76 0.08 -13.77
N GLN A 85 13.32 -1.02 -14.27
CA GLN A 85 14.39 -1.76 -13.59
C GLN A 85 15.68 -0.93 -13.48
N LEU A 86 16.06 -0.24 -14.56
CA LEU A 86 17.21 0.67 -14.58
C LEU A 86 17.05 1.82 -13.57
N LYS A 87 15.88 2.47 -13.56
CA LYS A 87 15.57 3.54 -12.59
C LYS A 87 15.59 3.02 -11.14
N CYS A 88 15.08 1.81 -10.89
CA CYS A 88 15.16 1.18 -9.58
C CYS A 88 16.63 0.94 -9.16
N ALA A 89 17.45 0.42 -10.07
CA ALA A 89 18.87 0.22 -9.84
C ALA A 89 19.60 1.53 -9.53
N LEU A 90 19.23 2.63 -10.19
CA LEU A 90 19.75 3.98 -9.88
C LEU A 90 19.15 4.61 -8.61
N GLY A 91 18.13 4.00 -8.00
CA GLY A 91 17.46 4.52 -6.81
C GLY A 91 16.46 5.64 -7.09
N GLU A 92 16.08 5.87 -8.36
CA GLU A 92 15.13 6.91 -8.77
C GLU A 92 13.67 6.50 -8.49
N VAL A 93 13.39 5.20 -8.41
CA VAL A 93 12.05 4.65 -8.14
C VAL A 93 12.11 3.45 -7.19
N PRO A 94 11.00 3.10 -6.49
CA PRO A 94 10.92 1.88 -5.70
C PRO A 94 11.15 0.63 -6.56
N CYS A 95 11.88 -0.32 -6.01
CA CYS A 95 12.17 -1.60 -6.65
C CYS A 95 11.11 -2.65 -6.33
N ASP A 96 10.71 -3.41 -7.36
CA ASP A 96 9.96 -4.66 -7.21
C ASP A 96 10.91 -5.80 -6.77
N PRO A 97 10.40 -7.00 -6.43
CA PRO A 97 11.25 -8.10 -5.98
C PRO A 97 12.37 -8.47 -6.98
N VAL A 98 12.09 -8.41 -8.29
CA VAL A 98 13.10 -8.67 -9.33
C VAL A 98 14.15 -7.55 -9.35
N GLY A 99 13.72 -6.28 -9.38
CA GLY A 99 14.63 -5.14 -9.33
C GLY A 99 15.52 -5.11 -8.10
N LYS A 100 15.00 -5.50 -6.92
CA LYS A 100 15.80 -5.62 -5.69
C LYS A 100 16.93 -6.64 -5.84
N ARG A 101 16.64 -7.79 -6.46
CA ARG A 101 17.65 -8.83 -6.73
C ARG A 101 18.70 -8.31 -7.71
N LEU A 102 18.28 -7.73 -8.84
CA LEU A 102 19.17 -7.15 -9.85
C LEU A 102 20.07 -6.05 -9.25
N LYS A 103 19.50 -5.14 -8.48
CA LYS A 103 20.23 -4.06 -7.80
C LYS A 103 21.30 -4.60 -6.85
N SER A 104 20.99 -5.67 -6.10
CA SER A 104 21.96 -6.29 -5.18
C SER A 104 23.13 -6.97 -5.91
N LEU A 105 22.91 -7.47 -7.14
CA LEU A 105 23.93 -8.14 -7.96
C LEU A 105 24.74 -7.18 -8.84
N ALA A 106 24.17 -6.02 -9.18
CA ALA A 106 24.79 -5.00 -10.03
C ALA A 106 26.26 -4.68 -9.69
N PRO A 107 26.66 -4.40 -8.42
CA PRO A 107 28.05 -4.07 -8.10
C PRO A 107 29.03 -5.22 -8.36
N PHE A 108 28.59 -6.47 -8.26
CA PHE A 108 29.45 -7.62 -8.55
C PHE A 108 29.61 -7.78 -10.07
N VAL A 109 28.48 -7.82 -10.78
CA VAL A 109 28.43 -8.04 -12.22
C VAL A 109 29.21 -6.97 -12.99
N LEU A 110 29.08 -5.69 -12.59
CA LEU A 110 29.77 -4.58 -13.24
C LEU A 110 31.28 -4.56 -12.99
N ARG A 111 31.76 -5.18 -11.89
CA ARG A 111 33.20 -5.40 -11.64
C ARG A 111 33.74 -6.67 -12.27
N GLY A 112 32.91 -7.39 -13.04
CA GLY A 112 33.30 -8.63 -13.71
C GLY A 112 33.25 -9.88 -12.82
N ALA A 113 32.64 -9.80 -11.64
CA ALA A 113 32.50 -10.95 -10.74
C ALA A 113 31.03 -11.36 -10.60
N CYS A 114 30.74 -12.66 -10.69
CA CYS A 114 29.50 -13.20 -10.14
C CYS A 114 29.78 -14.54 -9.47
N PRO A 115 30.15 -14.56 -8.18
CA PRO A 115 30.56 -15.78 -7.49
C PRO A 115 29.41 -16.79 -7.35
N GLN A 116 28.17 -16.35 -7.49
CA GLN A 116 26.99 -17.19 -7.37
C GLN A 116 26.31 -17.50 -8.71
N CYS A 117 26.90 -17.16 -9.86
CA CYS A 117 26.28 -17.41 -11.16
C CYS A 117 26.71 -18.75 -11.77
N THR A 118 25.76 -19.46 -12.37
CA THR A 118 25.96 -20.59 -13.28
C THR A 118 26.44 -20.13 -14.65
N ALA A 119 26.94 -21.05 -15.49
CA ALA A 119 27.36 -20.72 -16.85
C ALA A 119 26.22 -20.11 -17.69
N THR A 120 24.99 -20.63 -17.54
CA THR A 120 23.80 -20.08 -18.19
C THR A 120 23.50 -18.67 -17.72
N GLU A 121 23.46 -18.44 -16.40
CA GLU A 121 23.25 -17.09 -15.83
C GLU A 121 24.33 -16.11 -16.30
N MET A 122 25.59 -16.53 -16.40
CA MET A 122 26.68 -15.69 -16.92
C MET A 122 26.46 -15.28 -18.38
N ASN A 123 25.98 -16.19 -19.23
CA ASN A 123 25.66 -15.87 -20.62
C ASN A 123 24.46 -14.91 -20.72
N GLN A 124 23.43 -15.14 -19.91
CA GLN A 124 22.26 -14.26 -19.81
C GLN A 124 22.62 -12.86 -19.32
N ILE A 125 23.52 -12.76 -18.34
CA ILE A 125 24.08 -11.49 -17.88
C ILE A 125 24.80 -10.79 -19.03
N LYS A 126 25.74 -11.46 -19.71
CA LYS A 126 26.46 -10.85 -20.86
C LYS A 126 25.51 -10.33 -21.94
N LYS A 127 24.49 -11.12 -22.28
CA LYS A 127 23.44 -10.74 -23.24
C LYS A 127 22.68 -9.49 -22.77
N THR A 128 22.30 -9.45 -21.50
CA THR A 128 21.62 -8.31 -20.87
C THR A 128 22.49 -7.06 -20.91
N LEU A 129 23.76 -7.14 -20.48
CA LEU A 129 24.68 -6.00 -20.48
C LEU A 129 24.89 -5.46 -21.90
N ALA A 130 25.12 -6.33 -22.88
CA ALA A 130 25.28 -5.95 -24.27
C ALA A 130 24.00 -5.29 -24.84
N HIS A 131 22.82 -5.75 -24.43
CA HIS A 131 21.55 -5.12 -24.81
C HIS A 131 21.42 -3.71 -24.20
N LEU A 132 21.74 -3.54 -22.91
CA LEU A 132 21.69 -2.25 -22.23
C LEU A 132 22.65 -1.23 -22.84
N GLN A 133 23.89 -1.63 -23.11
CA GLN A 133 24.90 -0.76 -23.75
C GLN A 133 24.45 -0.23 -25.11
N ARG A 134 23.81 -1.08 -25.93
CA ARG A 134 23.35 -0.69 -27.28
C ARG A 134 22.08 0.15 -27.26
N ASN A 135 21.11 -0.19 -26.41
CA ASN A 135 19.77 0.39 -26.48
C ASN A 135 19.48 1.46 -25.41
N PHE A 136 20.25 1.48 -24.32
CA PHE A 136 20.08 2.38 -23.16
C PHE A 136 21.43 2.97 -22.70
N PRO A 137 22.21 3.61 -23.59
CA PRO A 137 23.57 4.06 -23.27
C PRO A 137 23.62 5.12 -22.16
N GLN A 138 22.59 5.95 -22.04
CA GLN A 138 22.53 6.99 -21.01
C GLN A 138 22.37 6.40 -19.61
N GLU A 139 21.41 5.49 -19.45
CA GLU A 139 21.16 4.77 -18.20
C GLU A 139 22.32 3.85 -17.85
N TRP A 140 22.91 3.20 -18.87
CA TRP A 140 24.11 2.37 -18.71
C TRP A 140 25.26 3.17 -18.10
N ASN A 141 25.57 4.35 -18.64
CA ASN A 141 26.65 5.19 -18.13
C ASN A 141 26.41 5.60 -16.67
N LYS A 142 25.17 5.93 -16.30
CA LYS A 142 24.81 6.23 -14.90
C LYS A 142 25.03 5.02 -13.99
N LEU A 143 24.66 3.82 -14.43
CA LEU A 143 24.87 2.59 -13.66
C LEU A 143 26.35 2.31 -13.43
N VAL A 144 27.16 2.43 -14.49
CA VAL A 144 28.63 2.25 -14.38
C VAL A 144 29.21 3.27 -13.40
N GLN A 145 28.83 4.55 -13.51
CA GLN A 145 29.28 5.58 -12.56
C GLN A 145 28.84 5.28 -11.11
N THR A 146 27.66 4.69 -10.93
CA THR A 146 27.11 4.39 -9.60
C THR A 146 27.78 3.17 -8.94
N TYR A 147 28.17 2.16 -9.72
CA TYR A 147 28.56 0.84 -9.19
C TYR A 147 29.98 0.37 -9.53
N ALA A 148 30.57 0.88 -10.62
CA ALA A 148 31.91 0.53 -11.07
C ALA A 148 32.98 1.56 -10.67
N GLY A 149 32.56 2.71 -10.11
CA GLY A 149 33.44 3.69 -9.47
C GLY A 149 33.93 3.28 -8.09
#